data_AF-A0A8S2VFG4-F1
#
_entry.id   AF-A0A8S2VFG4-F1
#
_cell.length_a   1.000
_cell.length_b   1.000
_cell.length_c   1.000
_cell.angle_alpha   90.00
_cell.angle_beta   90.00
_cell.angle_gamma   90.00
#
_symmetry.space_group_name_H-M   'P 1'
#
loop_
_entity.id
_entity.type
_entity.pdbx_description
1 polymer ?
#
loop_
_entity_poly.entity_id
_entity_poly.type
_entity_poly.pdbx_seq_one_letter_code
_entity_poly.pdbx_strand_id
1 'polypeptide(L)'
;VDSEQLNKALTTRILVVQGQVKVIRALTSATDVRDAFAKGIYGQLFEWLISRINMTMNKSNGNSTKPDETLRTIGVLDIFGFEKFENNSFEQLCINYTNEELQQFFLHHVFKLEQEEYEKEKVNWTKIAFNDNEEILNLLARGKLNIISLIDEETIYPQ
;
A
#
# COMPACT_ATOMS: atom_id res chain seq x y z
N VAL A 1 17.32 -21.65 -13.47
CA VAL A 1 16.50 -22.33 -12.44
C VAL A 1 16.32 -23.76 -12.88
N ASP A 2 16.50 -24.72 -11.98
CA ASP A 2 16.29 -26.14 -12.29
C ASP A 2 14.78 -26.42 -12.49
N SER A 3 14.43 -27.10 -13.58
CA SER A 3 13.03 -27.30 -13.98
C SER A 3 12.28 -28.23 -13.04
N GLU A 4 12.96 -29.24 -12.47
CA GLU A 4 12.33 -30.22 -11.59
C GLU A 4 12.06 -29.61 -10.22
N GLN A 5 13.02 -28.85 -9.69
CA GLN A 5 12.88 -28.11 -8.44
C GLN A 5 11.78 -27.05 -8.52
N LEU A 6 11.68 -26.30 -9.62
CA LEU A 6 10.63 -25.30 -9.81
C LEU A 6 9.25 -25.95 -9.85
N ASN A 7 9.09 -27.04 -10.61
CA ASN A 7 7.82 -27.76 -10.67
C ASN A 7 7.42 -28.28 -9.28
N LYS A 8 8.39 -28.86 -8.53
CA LYS A 8 8.15 -29.29 -7.15
C LYS A 8 7.71 -28.12 -6.25
N ALA A 9 8.37 -26.97 -6.35
CA ALA A 9 8.04 -25.78 -5.54
C ALA A 9 6.63 -25.24 -5.84
N LEU A 10 6.21 -25.22 -7.11
CA LEU A 10 4.91 -24.69 -7.51
C LEU A 10 3.74 -25.64 -7.19
N THR A 11 4.00 -26.95 -7.10
CA THR A 11 2.94 -27.97 -6.98
C THR A 11 2.86 -28.64 -5.60
N THR A 12 3.80 -28.33 -4.70
CA THR A 12 3.96 -29.03 -3.43
C THR A 12 3.93 -28.06 -2.26
N ARG A 13 3.01 -28.28 -1.31
CA ARG A 13 2.99 -27.59 -0.01
C ARG A 13 3.51 -28.53 1.06
N ILE A 14 4.51 -28.09 1.81
CA ILE A 14 5.06 -28.85 2.95
C ILE A 14 4.45 -28.30 4.23
N LEU A 15 3.74 -29.14 4.99
CA LEU A 15 3.22 -28.82 6.31
C LEU A 15 4.00 -29.60 7.35
N VAL A 16 4.50 -28.93 8.39
CA VAL A 16 5.13 -29.58 9.53
C VAL A 16 4.15 -29.56 10.69
N VAL A 17 3.65 -30.73 11.07
CA VAL A 17 2.71 -30.89 12.19
C VAL A 17 3.33 -31.84 13.21
N GLN A 18 3.54 -31.36 14.43
CA GLN A 18 4.11 -32.15 15.54
C GLN A 18 5.41 -32.90 15.16
N GLY A 19 6.29 -32.23 14.40
CA GLY A 19 7.58 -32.80 13.95
C GLY A 19 7.49 -33.75 12.75
N GLN A 20 6.29 -34.06 12.24
CA GLN A 20 6.11 -34.82 11.01
C GLN A 20 5.93 -33.90 9.81
N VAL A 21 6.70 -34.16 8.75
CA VAL A 21 6.61 -33.45 7.47
C VAL A 21 5.54 -34.11 6.60
N LYS A 22 4.41 -33.44 6.41
CA LYS A 22 3.35 -33.86 5.50
C LYS A 22 3.44 -33.07 4.20
N VAL A 23 3.65 -33.79 3.11
CA VAL A 23 3.72 -33.24 1.75
C VAL A 23 2.33 -33.31 1.13
N ILE A 24 1.73 -32.16 0.82
CA ILE A 24 0.41 -32.06 0.18
C ILE A 24 0.58 -31.53 -1.24
N ARG A 25 -0.02 -32.24 -2.20
CA ARG A 25 -0.15 -31.80 -3.59
C ARG A 25 -1.53 -31.19 -3.76
N ALA A 26 -1.59 -29.88 -3.95
CA ALA A 26 -2.85 -29.16 -4.17
C ALA A 26 -2.85 -28.63 -5.60
N LEU A 27 -3.49 -29.35 -6.51
CA LEU A 27 -3.52 -29.01 -7.93
C LEU A 27 -4.26 -27.68 -8.20
N THR A 28 -5.29 -27.38 -7.41
CA THR A 28 -6.05 -26.13 -7.49
C THR A 28 -5.22 -24.93 -7.02
N SER A 29 -4.49 -25.07 -5.91
CA SER A 29 -3.60 -24.02 -5.39
C SER A 29 -2.36 -23.78 -6.26
N ALA A 30 -2.01 -24.69 -7.17
CA ALA A 30 -0.82 -24.53 -8.02
C ALA A 30 -0.94 -23.34 -8.99
N THR A 31 -2.15 -23.02 -9.46
CA THR A 31 -2.42 -21.84 -10.29
C THR A 31 -2.18 -20.55 -9.50
N ASP A 32 -2.72 -20.47 -8.28
CA ASP A 32 -2.54 -19.30 -7.40
C ASP A 32 -1.07 -19.13 -7.02
N VAL A 33 -0.36 -20.23 -6.73
CA VAL A 33 1.08 -20.21 -6.44
C VAL A 33 1.88 -19.75 -7.66
N ARG A 34 1.53 -20.19 -8.87
CA ARG A 34 2.17 -19.72 -10.11
C ARG A 34 1.95 -18.22 -10.30
N ASP A 35 0.72 -17.74 -10.13
CA ASP A 35 0.38 -16.34 -10.35
C ASP A 35 1.02 -15.44 -9.28
N ALA A 36 1.02 -15.88 -8.01
CA ALA A 36 1.73 -15.22 -6.93
C ALA A 36 3.24 -15.19 -7.18
N PHE A 37 3.83 -16.28 -7.67
CA PHE A 37 5.25 -16.35 -8.02
C PHE A 37 5.60 -15.39 -9.16
N ALA A 38 4.79 -15.34 -10.22
CA ALA A 38 4.99 -14.41 -11.34
C ALA A 38 4.87 -12.94 -10.89
N LYS A 39 3.84 -12.61 -10.11
CA LYS A 39 3.67 -11.28 -9.50
C LYS A 39 4.85 -10.92 -8.60
N GLY A 40 5.34 -11.88 -7.80
CA GLY A 40 6.48 -11.70 -6.91
C GLY A 40 7.79 -11.42 -7.64
N ILE A 41 8.06 -12.12 -8.76
CA ILE A 41 9.24 -11.84 -9.61
C ILE A 41 9.13 -10.45 -10.21
N TYR A 42 7.96 -10.10 -10.77
CA TYR A 42 7.76 -8.79 -11.37
C TYR A 42 7.92 -7.67 -10.34
N GLY A 43 7.36 -7.82 -9.15
CA GLY A 43 7.52 -6.88 -8.03
C GLY A 43 8.98 -6.67 -7.64
N GLN A 44 9.73 -7.77 -7.45
CA GLN A 44 11.16 -7.68 -7.13
C GLN A 44 11.99 -7.02 -8.24
N LEU A 45 11.67 -7.29 -9.51
CA LEU A 45 12.33 -6.65 -10.65
C LEU A 45 12.07 -5.14 -10.65
N PHE A 46 10.83 -4.73 -10.38
CA PHE A 46 10.44 -3.33 -10.31
C PHE A 46 11.13 -2.59 -9.15
N GLU A 47 11.14 -3.18 -7.94
CA GLU A 47 11.89 -2.66 -6.79
C GLU A 47 13.39 -2.55 -7.08
N TRP A 48 13.97 -3.57 -7.72
CA TRP A 48 15.36 -3.55 -8.14
C TRP A 48 15.64 -2.39 -9.09
N LEU A 49 14.77 -2.15 -10.08
CA LEU A 49 14.90 -1.04 -11.02
C LEU A 49 14.90 0.31 -10.30
N ILE A 50 13.94 0.53 -9.39
CA ILE A 50 13.87 1.75 -8.55
C ILE A 50 15.17 1.92 -7.75
N SER A 51 15.65 0.85 -7.13
CA SER A 51 16.90 0.87 -6.35
C SER A 51 18.11 1.26 -7.22
N ARG A 52 18.22 0.73 -8.45
CA ARG A 52 19.29 1.08 -9.40
C ARG A 52 19.25 2.56 -9.82
N ILE A 53 18.06 3.10 -10.07
CA ILE A 53 17.88 4.52 -10.39
C ILE A 53 18.31 5.37 -9.19
N ASN A 54 17.81 5.07 -8.00
CA ASN A 54 18.13 5.80 -6.77
C ASN A 54 19.62 5.79 -6.44
N MET A 55 20.29 4.65 -6.59
CA MET A 55 21.75 4.55 -6.40
C MET A 55 22.54 5.43 -7.37
N THR A 56 22.04 5.64 -8.58
CA THR A 56 22.70 6.48 -9.59
C THR A 56 22.49 7.96 -9.28
N MET A 57 21.27 8.34 -8.90
CA MET A 57 20.93 9.72 -8.54
C MET A 57 21.66 10.19 -7.27
N ASN A 58 21.69 9.35 -6.22
CA ASN A 58 22.27 9.73 -4.92
C ASN A 58 23.80 9.88 -4.93
N LYS A 59 24.51 9.21 -5.86
CA LYS A 59 25.97 9.36 -6.01
C LYS A 59 26.38 10.76 -6.46
N SER A 60 25.49 11.47 -7.14
CA SER A 60 25.74 12.81 -7.67
C SER A 60 25.72 13.91 -6.59
N ASN A 61 25.16 13.62 -5.40
CA ASN A 61 25.08 14.54 -4.26
C ASN A 61 26.26 14.39 -3.28
N GLY A 62 27.31 13.65 -3.66
CA GLY A 62 28.51 13.50 -2.84
C GLY A 62 29.33 14.78 -2.77
N ASN A 63 29.16 15.58 -1.72
CA ASN A 63 30.22 16.36 -1.05
C ASN A 63 29.79 17.16 0.21
N SER A 64 28.66 16.87 0.85
CA SER A 64 28.33 17.44 2.17
C SER A 64 28.70 16.46 3.28
N THR A 65 29.98 16.46 3.66
CA THR A 65 30.52 15.82 4.89
C THR A 65 30.12 16.58 6.16
N LYS A 66 28.84 16.94 6.31
CA LYS A 66 28.31 17.53 7.53
C LYS A 66 27.08 16.74 8.00
N PRO A 67 27.12 16.13 9.20
CA PRO A 67 26.06 15.21 9.66
C PRO A 67 24.73 15.86 10.07
N ASP A 68 24.50 17.16 9.81
CA ASP A 68 23.49 17.91 10.60
C ASP A 68 22.73 19.01 9.83
N GLU A 69 22.71 18.97 8.50
CA GLU A 69 21.71 19.76 7.76
C GLU A 69 20.54 18.84 7.40
N THR A 70 19.37 19.12 7.98
CA THR A 70 18.10 18.60 7.51
C THR A 70 18.02 18.88 6.02
N LEU A 71 18.24 17.84 5.21
CA LEU A 71 18.18 17.95 3.75
C LEU A 71 16.76 18.40 3.40
N ARG A 72 16.61 19.67 3.03
CA ARG A 72 15.35 20.20 2.52
C ARG A 72 15.12 19.54 1.17
N THR A 73 14.02 18.82 1.05
CA THR A 73 13.65 18.09 -0.17
C THR A 73 12.35 18.65 -0.72
N ILE A 74 12.23 18.62 -2.04
CA ILE A 74 10.98 18.91 -2.75
C ILE A 74 10.52 17.58 -3.33
N GLY A 75 9.38 17.09 -2.84
CA GLY A 75 8.74 15.88 -3.34
C GLY A 75 7.70 16.21 -4.40
N VAL A 76 7.65 15.40 -5.45
CA VAL A 76 6.55 15.40 -6.41
C VAL A 76 5.86 14.06 -6.28
N LEU A 77 4.55 14.08 -6.04
CA LEU A 77 3.72 12.89 -5.93
C LEU A 77 2.84 12.80 -7.18
N ASP A 78 3.04 11.75 -7.97
CA ASP A 78 2.22 11.41 -9.14
C ASP A 78 1.47 10.11 -8.83
N ILE A 79 0.15 10.15 -8.91
CA ILE A 79 -0.76 9.10 -8.45
C ILE A 79 -1.99 9.05 -9.35
N PHE A 80 -2.66 7.90 -9.36
CA PHE A 80 -3.95 7.77 -10.03
C PHE A 80 -5.04 8.57 -9.31
N GLY A 81 -5.90 9.24 -10.09
CA GLY A 81 -7.12 9.87 -9.57
C GLY A 81 -8.22 8.85 -9.26
N PHE A 82 -9.35 9.33 -8.75
CA PHE A 82 -10.49 8.49 -8.43
C PHE A 82 -11.04 7.76 -9.68
N GLU A 83 -11.30 6.46 -9.57
CA GLU A 83 -11.78 5.61 -10.66
C GLU A 83 -13.23 5.17 -10.43
N LYS A 84 -14.04 5.22 -11.50
CA LYS A 84 -15.42 4.73 -11.50
C LYS A 84 -15.79 4.15 -12.85
N PHE A 85 -15.76 2.83 -12.94
CA PHE A 85 -16.19 2.06 -14.10
C PHE A 85 -17.55 1.40 -13.87
N GLU A 86 -18.11 0.77 -14.92
CA GLU A 86 -19.32 -0.06 -14.80
C GLU A 86 -19.12 -1.25 -13.86
N ASN A 87 -17.93 -1.86 -13.89
CA ASN A 87 -17.52 -2.90 -12.96
C ASN A 87 -16.17 -2.52 -12.33
N ASN A 88 -16.14 -2.39 -11.00
CA ASN A 88 -14.94 -2.02 -10.25
C ASN A 88 -14.47 -3.25 -9.45
N SER A 89 -13.20 -3.60 -9.62
CA SER A 89 -12.57 -4.73 -8.92
C SER A 89 -11.83 -4.23 -7.66
N PHE A 90 -11.12 -5.14 -6.99
CA PHE A 90 -10.27 -4.85 -5.84
C PHE A 90 -9.24 -3.75 -6.15
N GLU A 91 -8.72 -3.70 -7.37
CA GLU A 91 -7.75 -2.69 -7.81
C GLU A 91 -8.32 -1.27 -7.70
N GLN A 92 -9.55 -1.04 -8.18
CA GLN A 92 -10.24 0.25 -8.05
C GLN A 92 -10.51 0.59 -6.59
N LEU A 93 -10.83 -0.41 -5.75
CA LEU A 93 -11.01 -0.20 -4.31
C LEU A 93 -9.71 0.35 -3.68
N CYS A 94 -8.55 -0.24 -3.99
CA CYS A 94 -7.26 0.26 -3.51
C CYS A 94 -6.93 1.67 -4.01
N ILE A 95 -7.20 1.95 -5.29
CA ILE A 95 -6.99 3.28 -5.90
C ILE A 95 -7.87 4.32 -5.22
N ASN A 96 -9.17 4.04 -5.07
CA ASN A 96 -10.11 4.96 -4.46
C ASN A 96 -9.85 5.14 -2.96
N TYR A 97 -9.47 4.09 -2.23
CA TYR A 97 -9.05 4.21 -0.84
C TYR A 97 -7.84 5.15 -0.68
N THR A 98 -6.85 5.04 -1.57
CA THR A 98 -5.70 5.96 -1.58
C THR A 98 -6.13 7.41 -1.83
N ASN A 99 -7.09 7.62 -2.74
CA ASN A 99 -7.65 8.95 -3.00
C ASN A 99 -8.40 9.51 -1.77
N GLU A 100 -9.14 8.68 -1.04
CA GLU A 100 -9.81 9.09 0.20
C GLU A 100 -8.80 9.47 1.30
N GLU A 101 -7.70 8.71 1.45
CA GLU A 101 -6.64 9.04 2.40
C GLU A 101 -6.00 10.41 2.09
N LEU A 102 -5.78 10.69 0.81
CA LEU A 102 -5.25 11.98 0.35
C LEU A 102 -6.26 13.12 0.50
N GLN A 103 -7.54 12.86 0.25
CA GLN A 103 -8.60 13.81 0.52
C GLN A 103 -8.62 14.16 2.01
N GLN A 104 -8.47 13.18 2.91
CA GLN A 104 -8.44 13.45 4.34
C GLN A 104 -7.19 14.23 4.76
N PHE A 105 -6.04 13.92 4.17
CA PHE A 105 -4.82 14.69 4.37
C PHE A 105 -5.02 16.16 3.94
N PHE A 106 -5.62 16.39 2.76
CA PHE A 106 -5.93 17.72 2.27
C PHE A 106 -6.90 18.46 3.19
N LEU A 107 -7.99 17.80 3.61
CA LEU A 107 -8.97 18.40 4.51
C LEU A 107 -8.34 18.81 5.85
N HIS A 108 -7.51 17.95 6.42
CA HIS A 108 -6.82 18.25 7.66
C HIS A 108 -5.83 19.41 7.50
N HIS A 109 -4.99 19.39 6.47
CA HIS A 109 -3.93 20.38 6.31
C HIS A 109 -4.47 21.75 5.89
N VAL A 110 -5.42 21.80 4.96
CA VAL A 110 -5.93 23.06 4.41
C VAL A 110 -7.03 23.67 5.26
N PHE A 111 -7.87 22.86 5.90
CA PHE A 111 -8.95 23.39 6.74
C PHE A 111 -8.60 23.33 8.22
N LYS A 112 -8.31 22.16 8.79
CA LYS A 112 -8.17 22.04 10.26
C LYS A 112 -6.99 22.89 10.78
N LEU A 113 -5.80 22.75 10.18
CA LEU A 113 -4.61 23.51 10.63
C LEU A 113 -4.72 25.02 10.35
N GLU A 114 -5.30 25.42 9.22
CA GLU A 114 -5.47 26.83 8.89
C GLU A 114 -6.44 27.51 9.89
N GLN A 115 -7.53 26.82 10.26
CA GLN A 115 -8.47 27.31 11.27
C GLN A 115 -7.81 27.44 12.65
N GLU A 116 -6.97 26.48 13.03
CA GLU A 116 -6.19 26.52 14.27
C GLU A 116 -5.22 27.72 14.30
N GLU A 117 -4.57 28.04 13.17
CA GLU A 117 -3.66 29.19 13.09
C GLU A 117 -4.44 30.52 13.17
N TYR A 118 -5.59 30.65 12.51
CA TYR A 118 -6.43 31.85 12.65
C TYR A 118 -6.92 32.07 14.09
N GLU A 119 -7.31 31.00 14.78
CA GLU A 119 -7.70 31.07 16.20
C GLU A 119 -6.52 31.51 17.08
N LYS A 120 -5.33 30.97 16.83
CA LYS A 120 -4.09 31.30 17.54
C LYS A 120 -3.65 32.75 17.32
N GLU A 121 -3.78 33.25 16.09
CA GLU A 121 -3.47 34.64 15.74
C GLU A 121 -4.60 35.62 16.12
N LYS A 122 -5.74 35.12 16.63
CA LYS A 122 -6.93 35.90 16.99
C LYS A 122 -7.47 36.73 15.83
N VAL A 123 -7.35 36.20 14.62
CA VAL A 123 -7.93 36.81 13.41
C VAL A 123 -9.45 36.64 13.48
N ASN A 124 -10.20 37.68 13.10
CA ASN A 124 -11.65 37.58 13.05
C ASN A 124 -12.06 36.83 11.78
N TRP A 125 -12.48 35.58 11.91
CA TRP A 125 -12.79 34.70 10.79
C TRP A 125 -14.04 33.85 11.08
N THR A 126 -14.66 33.28 10.04
CA THR A 126 -15.88 32.47 10.17
C THR A 126 -15.58 31.01 9.90
N LYS A 127 -15.94 30.11 10.83
CA LYS A 127 -15.77 28.66 10.68
C LYS A 127 -16.40 28.16 9.39
N ILE A 128 -15.56 27.60 8.51
CA ILE A 128 -15.99 26.97 7.27
C ILE A 128 -16.36 25.53 7.58
N ALA A 129 -17.62 25.18 7.35
CA ALA A 129 -18.04 23.79 7.38
C ALA A 129 -17.51 23.07 6.14
N PHE A 130 -16.91 21.90 6.33
CA PHE A 130 -16.48 21.01 5.26
C PHE A 130 -17.03 19.61 5.52
N ASN A 131 -17.15 18.82 4.44
CA ASN A 131 -17.54 17.43 4.54
C ASN A 131 -16.29 16.59 4.83
N ASP A 132 -16.21 16.06 6.04
CA ASP A 132 -15.15 15.13 6.44
C ASP A 132 -15.43 13.74 5.88
N ASN A 133 -14.39 13.05 5.41
CA ASN A 133 -14.48 11.69 4.87
C ASN A 133 -13.98 10.62 5.86
N GLU A 134 -13.77 10.97 7.13
CA GLU A 134 -13.31 10.04 8.17
C GLU A 134 -14.20 8.80 8.32
N GLU A 135 -15.53 8.94 8.17
CA GLU A 135 -16.45 7.79 8.22
C GLU A 135 -16.20 6.80 7.07
N ILE A 136 -15.88 7.30 5.86
CA ILE A 136 -15.54 6.47 4.71
C ILE A 136 -14.22 5.73 4.97
N LEU A 137 -13.21 6.42 5.49
CA LEU A 137 -11.93 5.81 5.83
C LEU A 137 -12.06 4.75 6.94
N ASN A 138 -12.93 5.01 7.93
CA ASN A 138 -13.24 4.05 8.97
C ASN A 138 -13.94 2.80 8.42
N LEU A 139 -14.87 2.97 7.50
CA LEU A 139 -15.53 1.85 6.82
C LEU A 139 -14.55 1.03 5.97
N LEU A 140 -13.65 1.70 5.24
CA LEU A 140 -12.74 1.03 4.32
C LEU A 140 -11.62 0.29 5.05
N ALA A 141 -10.85 0.98 5.92
CA ALA A 141 -9.59 0.42 6.45
C ALA A 141 -9.19 0.83 7.88
N ARG A 142 -9.74 1.92 8.44
CA ARG A 142 -9.29 2.46 9.76
C ARG A 142 -10.14 2.00 10.95
N GLY A 143 -11.42 1.70 10.72
CA GLY A 143 -12.38 1.34 11.75
C GLY A 143 -12.22 -0.11 12.21
N LYS A 144 -12.94 -0.48 13.27
CA LYS A 144 -13.11 -1.89 13.66
C LYS A 144 -14.08 -2.55 12.68
N LEU A 145 -13.80 -3.80 12.28
CA LEU A 145 -14.62 -4.55 11.31
C LEU A 145 -14.81 -3.77 10.00
N ASN A 146 -13.71 -3.24 9.48
CA ASN A 146 -13.68 -2.54 8.19
C ASN A 146 -13.64 -3.53 7.01
N ILE A 147 -13.93 -3.04 5.81
CA ILE A 147 -14.02 -3.90 4.61
C ILE A 147 -12.72 -4.67 4.36
N ILE A 148 -11.56 -4.03 4.48
CA ILE A 148 -10.27 -4.69 4.27
C ILE A 148 -10.03 -5.79 5.31
N SER A 149 -10.35 -5.55 6.58
CA SER A 149 -10.21 -6.55 7.64
C SER A 149 -11.11 -7.77 7.41
N LEU A 150 -12.32 -7.57 6.89
CA LEU A 150 -13.22 -8.68 6.55
C LEU A 150 -12.71 -9.48 5.35
N ILE A 151 -12.14 -8.81 4.34
CA ILE A 151 -11.51 -9.47 3.18
C ILE A 151 -10.32 -10.33 3.65
N ASP A 152 -9.48 -9.81 4.54
CA ASP A 152 -8.33 -10.53 5.09
C ASP A 152 -8.78 -11.77 5.89
N GLU A 153 -9.81 -11.63 6.72
CA GLU A 153 -10.38 -12.76 7.49
C GLU A 153 -10.90 -13.89 6.59
N GLU A 154 -11.69 -13.55 5.57
CA GLU A 154 -12.24 -14.53 4.62
C GLU A 154 -11.17 -15.18 3.73
N THR A 155 -10.04 -14.51 3.49
CA THR A 155 -8.93 -15.04 2.69
C THR A 155 -8.11 -16.09 3.46
N ILE A 156 -8.08 -16.01 4.80
CA ILE A 156 -7.31 -16.92 5.67
C ILE A 156 -8.12 -18.16 6.03
N TYR A 157 -9.46 -18.08 6.01
CA TYR A 157 -10.32 -19.20 6.40
C TYR A 157 -10.22 -20.35 5.39
N PRO A 158 -9.86 -21.58 5.81
CA PRO A 158 -9.88 -22.71 4.90
C PRO A 158 -11.33 -23.05 4.55
N GLN A 159 -11.66 -23.07 3.25
CA GLN A 159 -12.91 -23.64 2.74
C GLN A 159 -12.93 -25.17 2.87
#